data_AF-A0A0C2BQ86-F1
#
_entry.id   AF-A0A0C2BQ86-F1
#
_cell.length_a   1.000
_cell.length_b   1.000
_cell.length_c   1.000
_cell.angle_alpha   90.00
_cell.angle_beta   90.00
_cell.angle_gamma   90.00
#
_symmetry.space_group_name_H-M   'P 1'
#
loop_
_entity.id
_entity.type
_entity.pdbx_description
1 polymer ?
#
loop_
_entity_poly.entity_id
_entity_poly.type
_entity_poly.pdbx_seq_one_letter_code
_entity_poly.pdbx_strand_id
1 'polypeptide(L)'
;MQKYTVKQRTELPQEKCKRPLKGYAMKTSPDFELLKDAYAIIDGIPETAIALGNLQTARGESLDKGTICSPAGWLAQHPTFTKLGLSLSDDGSRLCFGDQSAGSGAEAQVMAQVFGLQQTEAEHLFGDRDTYSLGDDSGLSDKRLWLREVREFLKRHGQLDEEFEEQLETRMPFAEPANPVEIRAL
;
A
#
# COMPACT_ATOMS: atom_id res chain seq x y z
N MET A 1 38.55 9.75 -61.74
CA MET A 1 38.46 9.46 -60.30
C MET A 1 37.61 10.53 -59.64
N GLN A 2 36.31 10.24 -59.43
CA GLN A 2 35.34 11.20 -58.88
C GLN A 2 35.08 10.90 -57.40
N LYS A 3 35.13 11.96 -56.59
CA LYS A 3 34.80 12.02 -55.16
C LYS A 3 33.28 12.03 -55.01
N TYR A 4 32.71 11.22 -54.10
CA TYR A 4 31.44 11.58 -53.43
C TYR A 4 31.39 11.04 -52.00
N THR A 5 31.33 11.98 -51.06
CA THR A 5 30.93 11.85 -49.67
C THR A 5 29.41 11.98 -49.60
N VAL A 6 28.68 11.08 -48.93
CA VAL A 6 27.33 11.37 -48.45
C VAL A 6 27.10 10.71 -47.08
N LYS A 7 27.04 11.58 -46.06
CA LYS A 7 26.44 11.36 -44.73
C LYS A 7 24.95 11.10 -44.90
N GLN A 8 24.35 10.20 -44.12
CA GLN A 8 23.03 10.47 -43.52
C GLN A 8 22.97 9.91 -42.09
N ARG A 9 22.68 10.83 -41.18
CA ARG A 9 22.54 10.70 -39.74
C ARG A 9 21.04 10.61 -39.48
N THR A 10 20.54 9.46 -39.03
CA THR A 10 19.12 9.30 -38.69
C THR A 10 18.92 9.78 -37.26
N GLU A 11 18.54 11.05 -37.11
CA GLU A 11 18.11 11.62 -35.83
C GLU A 11 16.66 11.20 -35.58
N LEU A 12 16.44 10.44 -34.50
CA LEU A 12 15.12 10.07 -34.01
C LEU A 12 14.41 11.33 -33.45
N PRO A 13 13.11 11.52 -33.75
CA PRO A 13 12.36 12.65 -33.21
C PRO A 13 12.16 12.47 -31.69
N GLN A 14 12.77 13.37 -30.93
CA GLN A 14 12.46 13.57 -29.52
C GLN A 14 11.08 14.22 -29.44
N GLU A 15 10.03 13.41 -29.27
CA GLU A 15 8.69 13.87 -28.90
C GLU A 15 8.75 14.57 -27.55
N LYS A 16 8.85 15.91 -27.62
CA LYS A 16 8.63 16.82 -26.50
C LYS A 16 7.15 16.81 -26.13
N CYS A 17 6.72 15.82 -25.37
CA CYS A 17 5.46 15.87 -24.64
C CYS A 17 5.65 16.66 -23.33
N LYS A 18 5.99 17.96 -23.44
CA LYS A 18 5.99 18.87 -22.28
C LYS A 18 4.54 19.33 -22.04
N ARG A 19 3.75 18.50 -21.36
CA ARG A 19 2.52 18.98 -20.74
C ARG A 19 2.90 19.84 -19.53
N PRO A 20 2.34 21.04 -19.35
CA PRO A 20 2.57 21.83 -18.16
C PRO A 20 2.01 21.05 -16.97
N LEU A 21 2.90 20.68 -16.03
CA LEU A 21 2.51 20.20 -14.71
C LEU A 21 1.74 21.34 -14.05
N LYS A 22 0.41 21.27 -14.13
CA LYS A 22 -0.50 22.09 -13.35
C LYS A 22 -0.07 21.85 -11.91
N GLY A 23 0.53 22.86 -11.27
CA GLY A 23 0.93 22.80 -9.88
C GLY A 23 -0.31 22.56 -9.04
N TYR A 24 -0.60 21.28 -8.78
CA TYR A 24 -1.45 20.90 -7.69
C TYR A 24 -0.73 21.41 -6.45
N ALA A 25 -1.28 22.44 -5.82
CA ALA A 25 -0.92 22.78 -4.46
C ALA A 25 -1.14 21.49 -3.67
N MET A 26 -0.04 20.80 -3.33
CA MET A 26 -0.12 19.59 -2.55
C MET A 26 -0.82 19.99 -1.26
N LYS A 27 -2.00 19.43 -1.01
CA LYS A 27 -2.58 19.46 0.32
C LYS A 27 -1.53 18.78 1.20
N THR A 28 -0.78 19.55 1.97
CA THR A 28 0.28 19.07 2.87
C THR A 28 -0.31 18.47 4.15
N SER A 29 -1.54 17.99 4.09
CA SER A 29 -2.29 17.49 5.23
C SER A 29 -2.79 16.10 4.87
N PRO A 30 -2.50 15.10 5.73
CA PRO A 30 -2.99 13.75 5.52
C PRO A 30 -4.50 13.70 5.33
N ASP A 31 -4.95 12.84 4.42
CA ASP A 31 -6.35 12.49 4.27
C ASP A 31 -6.71 11.41 5.30
N PHE A 32 -7.04 11.86 6.50
CA PHE A 32 -7.30 10.97 7.64
C PHE A 32 -8.54 10.10 7.46
N GLU A 33 -9.58 10.61 6.78
CA GLU A 33 -10.79 9.83 6.49
C GLU A 33 -10.46 8.69 5.51
N LEU A 34 -9.67 8.97 4.48
CA LEU A 34 -9.18 7.92 3.58
C LEU A 34 -8.33 6.88 4.32
N LEU A 35 -7.53 7.31 5.30
CA LEU A 35 -6.72 6.39 6.12
C LEU A 35 -7.59 5.53 7.07
N LYS A 36 -8.68 6.07 7.62
CA LYS A 36 -9.68 5.29 8.38
C LYS A 36 -10.40 4.28 7.49
N ASP A 37 -10.75 4.65 6.26
CA ASP A 37 -11.31 3.72 5.28
C ASP A 37 -10.34 2.58 4.95
N ALA A 38 -9.06 2.93 4.71
CA ALA A 38 -8.01 1.94 4.49
C ALA A 38 -7.87 1.00 5.69
N TYR A 39 -7.90 1.54 6.92
CA TYR A 39 -7.88 0.74 8.15
C TYR A 39 -9.03 -0.27 8.17
N ALA A 40 -10.27 0.18 7.94
CA ALA A 40 -11.46 -0.67 7.99
C ALA A 40 -11.44 -1.77 6.93
N ILE A 41 -10.94 -1.48 5.72
CA ILE A 41 -10.78 -2.47 4.65
C ILE A 41 -9.78 -3.55 5.07
N ILE A 42 -8.60 -3.16 5.55
CA ILE A 42 -7.55 -4.09 5.95
C ILE A 42 -7.98 -4.90 7.18
N ASP A 43 -8.69 -4.28 8.13
CA ASP A 43 -9.28 -4.96 9.28
C ASP A 43 -10.28 -6.06 8.86
N GLY A 44 -11.00 -5.88 7.75
CA GLY A 44 -11.92 -6.89 7.21
C GLY A 44 -11.24 -8.11 6.55
N ILE A 45 -9.92 -8.07 6.28
CA ILE A 45 -9.19 -9.13 5.57
C ILE A 45 -8.59 -10.13 6.56
N PRO A 46 -8.62 -11.45 6.31
CA PRO A 46 -8.03 -12.44 7.22
C PRO A 46 -6.51 -12.24 7.37
N GLU A 47 -5.98 -12.48 8.57
CA GLU A 47 -4.55 -12.28 8.87
C GLU A 47 -3.62 -13.06 7.93
N THR A 48 -4.02 -14.26 7.50
CA THR A 48 -3.24 -15.11 6.59
C THR A 48 -3.15 -14.58 5.16
N ALA A 49 -3.95 -13.59 4.79
CA ALA A 49 -3.97 -12.98 3.48
C ALA A 49 -3.17 -11.67 3.41
N ILE A 50 -2.54 -11.26 4.52
CA ILE A 50 -1.72 -10.04 4.59
C ILE A 50 -0.28 -10.40 4.91
N ALA A 51 0.64 -9.91 4.09
CA ALA A 51 2.07 -10.01 4.33
C ALA A 51 2.74 -8.67 4.05
N LEU A 52 3.53 -8.15 4.99
CA LEU A 52 4.29 -6.93 4.79
C LEU A 52 5.47 -7.19 3.84
N GLY A 53 5.92 -6.15 3.13
CA GLY A 53 6.93 -6.25 2.09
C GLY A 53 6.32 -6.32 0.70
N ASN A 54 6.34 -7.50 0.08
CA ASN A 54 5.89 -7.64 -1.32
C ASN A 54 4.41 -7.26 -1.49
N LEU A 55 4.13 -6.41 -2.49
CA LEU A 55 2.78 -5.97 -2.85
C LEU A 55 1.83 -7.15 -3.12
N GLN A 56 2.35 -8.17 -3.79
CA GLN A 56 1.63 -9.41 -4.06
C GLN A 56 2.60 -10.58 -3.95
N THR A 57 2.40 -11.41 -2.93
CA THR A 57 3.21 -12.60 -2.66
C THR A 57 2.59 -13.86 -3.28
N ALA A 58 1.26 -13.91 -3.37
CA ALA A 58 0.53 -14.98 -4.03
C ALA A 58 -0.72 -14.43 -4.74
N ARG A 59 -1.06 -15.01 -5.89
CA ARG A 59 -2.29 -14.70 -6.65
C ARG A 59 -3.15 -15.95 -6.74
N GLY A 60 -4.24 -15.98 -5.98
CA GLY A 60 -5.30 -16.95 -6.19
C GLY A 60 -6.18 -16.53 -7.38
N GLU A 61 -6.82 -17.50 -8.06
CA GLU A 61 -7.89 -17.17 -9.01
C GLU A 61 -9.16 -16.63 -8.31
N SER A 62 -9.27 -16.80 -6.99
CA SER A 62 -10.30 -16.21 -6.12
C SER A 62 -9.71 -15.87 -4.74
N LEU A 63 -10.43 -15.07 -3.92
CA LEU A 63 -10.05 -14.76 -2.53
C LEU A 63 -9.83 -16.02 -1.68
N ASP A 64 -10.59 -17.08 -1.98
CA ASP A 64 -10.54 -18.38 -1.30
C ASP A 64 -9.31 -19.22 -1.71
N LYS A 65 -8.66 -18.87 -2.82
CA LYS A 65 -7.45 -19.55 -3.34
C LYS A 65 -6.14 -18.92 -2.86
N GLY A 66 -6.17 -18.01 -1.89
CA GLY A 66 -4.98 -17.56 -1.16
C GLY A 66 -4.21 -16.43 -1.83
N THR A 67 -4.88 -15.33 -2.20
CA THR A 67 -4.17 -14.09 -2.51
C THR A 67 -3.56 -13.52 -1.24
N ILE A 68 -2.24 -13.33 -1.25
CA ILE A 68 -1.49 -12.73 -0.14
C ILE A 68 -0.87 -11.45 -0.68
N CYS A 69 -1.28 -10.31 -0.14
CA CYS A 69 -0.80 -8.99 -0.54
C CYS A 69 -0.39 -8.17 0.69
N SER A 70 0.49 -7.20 0.47
CA SER A 70 0.69 -6.16 1.48
C SER A 70 -0.56 -5.28 1.60
N PRO A 71 -0.68 -4.49 2.69
CA PRO A 71 -1.78 -3.53 2.82
C PRO A 71 -1.92 -2.63 1.59
N ALA A 72 -0.81 -2.12 1.04
CA ALA A 72 -0.84 -1.30 -0.16
C ALA A 72 -1.33 -2.08 -1.39
N GLY A 73 -0.93 -3.35 -1.54
CA GLY A 73 -1.40 -4.22 -2.62
C GLY A 73 -2.90 -4.56 -2.54
N TRP A 74 -3.43 -4.72 -1.32
CA TRP A 74 -4.86 -4.88 -1.10
C TRP A 74 -5.65 -3.62 -1.43
N LEU A 75 -5.17 -2.46 -0.98
CA LEU A 75 -5.81 -1.18 -1.27
C LEU A 75 -5.82 -0.91 -2.77
N ALA A 76 -4.73 -1.19 -3.49
CA ALA A 76 -4.65 -1.02 -4.94
C ALA A 76 -5.65 -1.87 -5.74
N GLN A 77 -6.16 -2.96 -5.16
CA GLN A 77 -7.21 -3.81 -5.75
C GLN A 77 -8.62 -3.39 -5.31
N HIS A 78 -8.75 -2.52 -4.31
CA HIS A 78 -10.04 -2.12 -3.78
C HIS A 78 -10.70 -1.05 -4.65
N PRO A 79 -11.99 -1.18 -5.02
CA PRO A 79 -12.65 -0.27 -5.97
C PRO A 79 -12.60 1.21 -5.60
N THR A 80 -12.63 1.53 -4.30
CA THR A 80 -12.51 2.92 -3.81
C THR A 80 -11.18 3.54 -4.20
N PHE A 81 -10.07 2.81 -4.02
CA PHE A 81 -8.72 3.29 -4.31
C PHE A 81 -8.39 3.23 -5.81
N THR A 82 -8.94 2.25 -6.52
CA THR A 82 -8.85 2.22 -8.00
C THR A 82 -9.49 3.45 -8.63
N LYS A 83 -10.60 3.96 -8.09
CA LYS A 83 -11.21 5.23 -8.54
C LYS A 83 -10.34 6.45 -8.26
N LEU A 84 -9.49 6.40 -7.23
CA LEU A 84 -8.48 7.43 -6.94
C LEU A 84 -7.26 7.31 -7.86
N GLY A 85 -7.18 6.26 -8.68
CA GLY A 85 -6.09 6.01 -9.62
C GLY A 85 -5.03 5.06 -9.09
N LEU A 86 -5.21 4.45 -7.91
CA LEU A 86 -4.29 3.45 -7.37
C LEU A 86 -4.56 2.07 -7.99
N SER A 87 -3.55 1.46 -8.58
CA SER A 87 -3.65 0.10 -9.12
C SER A 87 -2.33 -0.66 -8.97
N LEU A 88 -2.39 -1.97 -9.22
CA LEU A 88 -1.19 -2.78 -9.40
C LEU A 88 -0.81 -2.85 -10.88
N SER A 89 0.46 -3.12 -11.16
CA SER A 89 0.92 -3.57 -12.47
C SER A 89 0.31 -4.93 -12.83
N ASP A 90 0.35 -5.30 -14.12
CA ASP A 90 -0.26 -6.55 -14.62
C ASP A 90 0.27 -7.82 -13.91
N ASP A 91 1.54 -7.77 -13.49
CA ASP A 91 2.25 -8.83 -12.76
C ASP A 91 2.12 -8.72 -11.23
N GLY A 92 1.47 -7.68 -10.71
CA GLY A 92 1.28 -7.45 -9.27
C GLY A 92 2.51 -6.93 -8.53
N SER A 93 3.62 -6.70 -9.21
CA SER A 93 4.90 -6.40 -8.57
C SER A 93 5.12 -4.92 -8.24
N ARG A 94 4.30 -4.00 -8.77
CA ARG A 94 4.46 -2.55 -8.62
C ARG A 94 3.14 -1.85 -8.36
N LEU A 95 3.20 -0.75 -7.61
CA LEU A 95 2.10 0.21 -7.52
C LEU A 95 2.14 1.21 -8.67
N CYS A 96 0.95 1.50 -9.18
CA CYS A 96 0.70 2.52 -10.17
C CYS A 96 -0.26 3.56 -9.59
N PHE A 97 -0.03 4.83 -9.93
CA PHE A 97 -0.93 5.92 -9.60
C PHE A 97 -1.21 6.77 -10.84
N GLY A 98 -2.46 6.72 -11.31
CA GLY A 98 -2.82 7.25 -12.63
C GLY A 98 -2.03 6.54 -13.73
N ASP A 99 -1.39 7.31 -14.62
CA ASP A 99 -0.57 6.78 -15.71
C ASP A 99 0.90 6.51 -15.30
N GLN A 100 1.26 6.69 -14.02
CA GLN A 100 2.62 6.55 -13.54
C GLN A 100 2.81 5.23 -12.79
N SER A 101 3.73 4.39 -13.27
CA SER A 101 4.22 3.24 -12.51
C SER A 101 5.37 3.69 -11.61
N ALA A 102 5.30 3.40 -10.32
CA ALA A 102 6.43 3.56 -9.44
C ALA A 102 7.50 2.49 -9.75
N GLY A 103 8.76 2.82 -9.48
CA GLY A 103 9.83 1.82 -9.42
C GLY A 103 9.57 0.85 -8.27
N SER A 104 10.17 -0.34 -8.34
CA SER A 104 10.17 -1.27 -7.19
C SER A 104 10.87 -0.61 -6.01
N GLY A 105 10.28 -0.68 -4.81
CA GLY A 105 10.77 0.00 -3.61
C GLY A 105 10.29 1.44 -3.45
N ALA A 106 9.45 1.95 -4.37
CA ALA A 106 8.86 3.29 -4.29
C ALA A 106 7.36 3.26 -3.92
N GLU A 107 6.89 2.17 -3.33
CA GLU A 107 5.50 1.96 -2.94
C GLU A 107 5.04 3.02 -1.92
N ALA A 108 5.88 3.29 -0.90
CA ALA A 108 5.63 4.35 0.08
C ALA A 108 5.45 5.72 -0.58
N GLN A 109 6.19 6.03 -1.65
CA GLN A 109 6.05 7.31 -2.36
C GLN A 109 4.71 7.44 -3.10
N VAL A 110 4.18 6.33 -3.61
CA VAL A 110 2.83 6.32 -4.19
C VAL A 110 1.79 6.52 -3.11
N MET A 111 1.91 5.80 -1.99
CA MET A 111 0.98 5.92 -0.88
C MET A 111 1.02 7.32 -0.25
N ALA A 112 2.19 7.96 -0.18
CA ALA A 112 2.32 9.35 0.25
C ALA A 112 1.45 10.30 -0.59
N GLN A 113 1.41 10.09 -1.91
CA GLN A 113 0.59 10.90 -2.81
C GLN A 113 -0.91 10.59 -2.67
N VAL A 114 -1.28 9.32 -2.53
CA VAL A 114 -2.68 8.89 -2.37
C VAL A 114 -3.29 9.48 -1.10
N PHE A 115 -2.57 9.40 0.02
CA PHE A 115 -3.05 9.79 1.34
C PHE A 115 -2.63 11.20 1.77
N GLY A 116 -1.89 11.95 0.94
CA GLY A 116 -1.38 13.27 1.32
C GLY A 116 -0.41 13.23 2.52
N LEU A 117 0.31 12.11 2.70
CA LEU A 117 1.27 11.92 3.78
C LEU A 117 2.64 12.51 3.41
N GLN A 118 3.45 12.81 4.42
CA GLN A 118 4.88 12.98 4.21
C GLN A 118 5.52 11.65 3.82
N GLN A 119 6.61 11.71 3.04
CA GLN A 119 7.32 10.52 2.58
C GLN A 119 7.71 9.60 3.74
N THR A 120 8.23 10.16 4.84
CA THR A 120 8.64 9.40 6.03
C THR A 120 7.47 8.76 6.76
N GLU A 121 6.29 9.40 6.76
CA GLU A 121 5.06 8.83 7.34
C GLU A 121 4.55 7.68 6.48
N ALA A 122 4.60 7.82 5.16
CA ALA A 122 4.21 6.76 4.24
C ALA A 122 5.18 5.56 4.28
N GLU A 123 6.49 5.81 4.43
CA GLU A 123 7.48 4.76 4.66
C GLU A 123 7.21 4.01 5.96
N HIS A 124 6.86 4.74 7.02
CA HIS A 124 6.51 4.14 8.30
C HIS A 124 5.20 3.32 8.23
N LEU A 125 4.20 3.75 7.46
CA LEU A 125 2.90 3.08 7.38
C LEU A 125 2.81 2.00 6.28
N PHE A 126 3.61 2.08 5.21
CA PHE A 126 3.50 1.18 4.05
C PHE A 126 4.84 0.59 3.61
N GLY A 127 5.88 0.75 4.42
CA GLY A 127 7.18 0.13 4.19
C GLY A 127 7.21 -1.36 4.49
N ASP A 128 8.41 -1.92 4.43
CA ASP A 128 8.66 -3.33 4.68
C ASP A 128 8.54 -3.68 6.17
N ARG A 129 8.44 -4.97 6.47
CA ARG A 129 8.40 -5.46 7.87
C ARG A 129 9.60 -4.93 8.69
N ASP A 130 10.75 -4.74 8.04
CA ASP A 130 11.96 -4.23 8.67
C ASP A 130 11.84 -2.80 9.21
N THR A 131 10.93 -2.01 8.64
CA THR A 131 10.62 -0.68 9.15
C THR A 131 9.98 -0.72 10.55
N TYR A 132 9.35 -1.83 10.90
CA TYR A 132 8.69 -2.04 12.18
C TYR A 132 9.54 -2.84 13.18
N SER A 133 10.51 -3.62 12.71
CA SER A 133 11.28 -4.57 13.52
C SER A 133 12.47 -3.96 14.28
N LEU A 134 12.74 -2.65 14.13
CA LEU A 134 13.80 -1.95 14.88
C LEU A 134 13.56 -1.84 16.40
N GLY A 135 12.51 -2.46 16.94
CA GLY A 135 12.28 -2.53 18.39
C GLY A 135 11.17 -3.45 18.88
N ASP A 136 10.51 -4.23 18.01
CA ASP A 136 9.33 -4.99 18.41
C ASP A 136 9.29 -6.43 17.87
N ASP A 137 9.85 -7.36 18.65
CA ASP A 137 9.68 -8.81 18.51
C ASP A 137 8.36 -9.29 19.14
N SER A 138 7.28 -8.51 19.05
CA SER A 138 5.99 -8.80 19.72
C SER A 138 5.30 -10.08 19.26
N GLY A 139 5.80 -10.74 18.21
CA GLY A 139 5.15 -11.91 17.61
C GLY A 139 3.83 -11.59 16.91
N LEU A 140 3.55 -10.30 16.65
CA LEU A 140 2.35 -9.88 15.94
C LEU A 140 2.42 -10.28 14.46
N SER A 141 1.25 -10.66 13.92
CA SER A 141 1.05 -10.85 12.49
C SER A 141 1.17 -9.50 11.75
N ASP A 142 1.55 -9.56 10.48
CA ASP A 142 1.74 -8.39 9.61
C ASP A 142 0.53 -7.46 9.59
N LYS A 143 -0.67 -8.03 9.51
CA LYS A 143 -1.93 -7.28 9.63
C LYS A 143 -2.00 -6.49 10.93
N ARG A 144 -1.79 -7.15 12.07
CA ARG A 144 -1.92 -6.53 13.40
C ARG A 144 -0.91 -5.43 13.60
N LEU A 145 0.31 -5.63 13.11
CA LEU A 145 1.37 -4.64 13.16
C LEU A 145 0.96 -3.38 12.39
N TRP A 146 0.53 -3.54 11.14
CA TRP A 146 0.07 -2.42 10.31
C TRP A 146 -1.11 -1.66 10.94
N LEU A 147 -2.14 -2.38 11.42
CA LEU A 147 -3.29 -1.76 12.08
C LEU A 147 -2.88 -0.96 13.33
N ARG A 148 -1.97 -1.51 14.15
CA ARG A 148 -1.45 -0.79 15.32
C ARG A 148 -0.78 0.52 14.94
N GLU A 149 0.09 0.51 13.94
CA GLU A 149 0.83 1.72 13.55
C GLU A 149 -0.09 2.78 12.93
N VAL A 150 -1.09 2.37 12.15
CA VAL A 150 -2.13 3.30 11.66
C VAL A 150 -2.93 3.90 12.82
N ARG A 151 -3.31 3.09 13.83
CA ARG A 151 -3.99 3.57 15.04
C ARG A 151 -3.15 4.60 15.79
N GLU A 152 -1.87 4.30 16.04
CA GLU A 152 -0.95 5.22 16.72
C GLU A 152 -0.68 6.48 15.89
N PHE A 153 -0.64 6.38 14.57
CA PHE A 153 -0.59 7.55 13.69
C PHE A 153 -1.84 8.43 13.86
N LEU A 154 -3.04 7.87 13.72
CA LEU A 154 -4.29 8.62 13.88
C LEU A 154 -4.40 9.26 15.27
N LYS A 155 -3.99 8.54 16.32
CA LYS A 155 -3.98 9.04 17.70
C LYS A 155 -3.04 10.22 17.88
N ARG A 156 -1.81 10.16 17.34
CA ARG A 156 -0.83 11.27 17.39
C ARG A 156 -1.34 12.54 16.72
N HIS A 157 -2.19 12.40 15.71
CA HIS A 157 -2.79 13.53 15.00
C HIS A 157 -4.14 13.98 15.59
N GLY A 158 -4.60 13.38 16.69
CA GLY A 158 -5.89 13.69 17.31
C GLY A 158 -7.09 13.37 16.42
N GLN A 159 -6.96 12.37 15.54
CA GLN A 159 -7.98 11.95 14.56
C GLN A 159 -8.70 10.66 14.98
N LEU A 160 -8.37 10.15 16.15
CA LEU A 160 -9.05 9.02 16.77
C LEU A 160 -10.11 9.59 17.71
N ASP A 161 -11.38 9.50 17.32
CA ASP A 161 -12.50 9.84 18.19
C ASP A 161 -12.92 8.63 19.04
N GLU A 162 -13.66 8.89 20.12
CA GLU A 162 -14.12 7.84 21.04
C GLU A 162 -15.03 6.82 20.33
N GLU A 163 -15.79 7.25 19.30
CA GLU A 163 -16.67 6.36 18.53
C GLU A 163 -15.87 5.37 17.68
N PHE A 164 -14.80 5.82 17.01
CA PHE A 164 -13.90 4.97 16.27
C PHE A 164 -13.16 4.04 17.24
N GLU A 165 -12.68 4.55 18.37
CA GLU A 165 -12.03 3.72 19.40
C GLU A 165 -12.98 2.63 19.94
N GLU A 166 -14.24 2.96 20.21
CA GLU A 166 -15.27 2.02 20.64
C GLU A 166 -15.57 0.98 19.54
N GLN A 167 -15.62 1.38 18.27
CA GLN A 167 -15.78 0.45 17.14
C GLN A 167 -14.59 -0.51 17.02
N LEU A 168 -13.37 -0.06 17.33
CA LEU A 168 -12.18 -0.91 17.36
C LEU A 168 -12.22 -1.90 18.53
N GLU A 169 -12.64 -1.45 19.72
CA GLU A 169 -12.73 -2.30 20.92
C GLU A 169 -13.87 -3.32 20.84
N THR A 170 -15.02 -2.91 20.30
CA THR A 170 -16.21 -3.77 20.17
C THR A 170 -16.03 -4.88 19.14
N ARG A 171 -15.11 -4.70 18.17
CA ARG A 171 -14.80 -5.72 17.16
C ARG A 171 -13.87 -6.84 17.62
N MET A 172 -13.47 -6.85 18.90
CA MET A 172 -12.64 -7.92 19.46
C MET A 172 -13.33 -8.58 20.67
N PRO A 173 -13.62 -9.88 20.65
CA PRO A 173 -12.94 -10.72 21.61
C PRO A 173 -11.51 -10.90 21.10
N PHE A 174 -10.53 -10.42 21.87
CA PHE A 174 -9.12 -10.79 21.77
C PHE A 174 -8.94 -12.30 22.08
N ALA A 175 -9.75 -13.18 21.48
CA ALA A 175 -9.60 -14.61 21.64
C ALA A 175 -8.29 -15.00 20.97
N GLU A 176 -7.33 -15.35 21.82
CA GLU A 176 -6.14 -16.11 21.47
C GLU A 176 -6.49 -17.18 20.43
N PRO A 177 -5.62 -17.46 19.45
CA PRO A 177 -5.86 -18.58 18.55
C PRO A 177 -6.11 -19.82 19.41
N ALA A 178 -7.33 -20.37 19.32
CA ALA A 178 -7.66 -21.63 19.93
C ALA A 178 -6.56 -22.63 19.53
N ASN A 179 -5.88 -23.12 20.56
CA ASN A 179 -4.77 -24.04 20.51
C ASN A 179 -4.91 -25.06 19.34
N PRO A 180 -3.97 -25.14 18.38
CA PRO A 180 -4.09 -26.01 17.20
C PRO A 180 -4.03 -27.53 17.52
N VAL A 181 -3.99 -27.93 18.80
CA VAL A 181 -3.81 -29.31 19.22
C VAL A 181 -5.11 -30.14 19.20
N GLU A 182 -6.30 -29.55 19.10
CA GLU A 182 -7.56 -30.33 19.16
C GLU A 182 -8.12 -30.81 17.80
N ILE A 183 -7.56 -30.44 16.65
CA ILE A 183 -8.06 -30.89 15.31
C ILE A 183 -7.40 -32.22 14.86
N ARG A 184 -7.09 -33.11 15.80
CA ARG A 184 -6.65 -34.50 15.51
C ARG A 184 -7.30 -35.50 16.45
N ALA A 185 -8.62 -35.49 16.51
CA ALA A 185 -9.37 -36.66 16.95
C ALA A 185 -10.80 -36.57 16.41
N LEU A 186 -11.01 -36.97 15.16
CA LEU A 186 -12.25 -37.60 14.67
C LEU A 186 -11.93 -38.36 13.38
#